data_AF-A2S9R6-F1
#
_entry.id   AF-A2S9R6-F1
#
_cell.length_a   1.000
_cell.length_b   1.000
_cell.length_c   1.000
_cell.angle_alpha   90.00
_cell.angle_beta   90.00
_cell.angle_gamma   90.00
#
_symmetry.space_group_name_H-M   'P 1'
#
loop_
_entity.id
_entity.type
_entity.pdbx_description
1 polymer ?
#
loop_
_entity_poly.entity_id
_entity_poly.type
_entity_poly.pdbx_seq_one_letter_code
_entity_poly.pdbx_strand_id
1 'polypeptide(L)'
;MYWRKSLAAALLAPVLTACGGGDDPPPAPVVRLCPKTIDYNTVFTGGSGSGELVRVQLDTTKMAFQITYLASPVPATTGTVQPTRDAAPNNVVTGTLTDETGLPTEKLNQCTFRLNNASLDPNRPARVFLGEGVLGGAIPGATIQFGGVIGVGQIPKTTFPYYPFISFSDQETDLSKIAGNYNQLGYHQVPSQNFAQAAVDAKVTINADGTYVETDNFGRKNGGQPLASSATVNQKLTLRADAPVFQSLNYQPQVPPTLASLDPSKAGKGILIVGKLRNQLVPIFIRTGAANADLTQGAPVADDESGISILSPQTAIALGSQDGEYTGVDSVLDYRATALVGAQATLLDPFHASQVALTRSLNLDYTQAVPGVVTTVQTNAASGPPTGKFVFTGGVFGLLDMSDVNNPYFTVGAFVQ
;
A
#
# COMPACT_ATOMS: atom_id res chain seq x y z
N MET A 1 -58.56 66.48 6.58
CA MET A 1 -57.72 65.80 7.59
C MET A 1 -57.06 64.61 6.88
N TYR A 2 -55.71 64.65 6.72
CA TYR A 2 -54.75 63.60 6.26
C TYR A 2 -55.09 62.74 5.00
N TRP A 3 -54.44 62.94 3.83
CA TRP A 3 -53.19 62.32 3.30
C TRP A 3 -53.19 60.76 3.29
N ARG A 4 -52.76 59.97 2.28
CA ARG A 4 -51.82 60.15 1.15
C ARG A 4 -51.83 58.90 0.22
N LYS A 5 -51.91 59.15 -1.10
CA LYS A 5 -51.20 58.54 -2.25
C LYS A 5 -51.38 57.05 -2.68
N SER A 6 -51.77 56.98 -3.96
CA SER A 6 -51.72 55.93 -4.99
C SER A 6 -50.30 55.47 -5.37
N LEU A 7 -50.16 54.33 -6.06
CA LEU A 7 -49.61 54.22 -7.43
C LEU A 7 -49.78 52.82 -8.02
N ALA A 8 -49.95 52.78 -9.35
CA ALA A 8 -50.13 51.60 -10.20
C ALA A 8 -48.93 51.46 -11.17
N ALA A 9 -48.90 50.30 -11.86
CA ALA A 9 -48.34 50.03 -13.19
C ALA A 9 -47.08 49.13 -13.31
N ALA A 10 -47.34 47.96 -13.89
CA ALA A 10 -46.81 47.42 -15.15
C ALA A 10 -45.34 46.95 -15.30
N LEU A 11 -45.27 45.69 -15.76
CA LEU A 11 -44.20 44.94 -16.43
C LEU A 11 -43.29 45.74 -17.36
N LEU A 12 -41.97 45.50 -17.25
CA LEU A 12 -40.97 45.65 -18.31
C LEU A 12 -39.79 44.70 -18.05
N ALA A 13 -39.38 43.94 -19.07
CA ALA A 13 -38.13 43.18 -19.10
C ALA A 13 -36.95 44.06 -19.55
N PRO A 14 -35.72 43.82 -19.08
CA PRO A 14 -34.49 44.16 -19.80
C PRO A 14 -33.75 42.86 -20.22
N VAL A 15 -33.53 42.59 -21.50
CA VAL A 15 -32.35 43.00 -22.30
C VAL A 15 -31.03 42.75 -21.57
N LEU A 16 -30.41 41.59 -21.83
CA LEU A 16 -29.00 41.31 -21.51
C LEU A 16 -28.11 42.19 -22.39
N THR A 17 -27.60 43.27 -21.80
CA THR A 17 -26.57 44.11 -22.39
C THR A 17 -25.22 43.40 -22.30
N ALA A 18 -24.64 43.09 -23.46
CA ALA A 18 -23.21 42.89 -23.60
C ALA A 18 -22.47 44.22 -23.38
N CYS A 19 -21.63 44.26 -22.34
CA CYS A 19 -20.53 45.20 -22.05
C CYS A 19 -19.65 44.42 -21.05
N GLY A 20 -18.34 44.31 -21.12
CA GLY A 20 -17.27 44.91 -21.91
C GLY A 20 -15.98 44.37 -21.26
N GLY A 21 -14.89 44.28 -22.04
CA GLY A 21 -13.63 43.68 -21.61
C GLY A 21 -13.10 44.26 -20.29
N GLY A 22 -13.05 43.41 -19.27
CA GLY A 22 -12.12 43.50 -18.17
C GLY A 22 -11.42 42.15 -18.14
N ASP A 23 -10.09 42.16 -18.15
CA ASP A 23 -9.28 40.95 -18.09
C ASP A 23 -9.85 40.02 -17.03
N ASP A 24 -10.29 38.82 -17.44
CA ASP A 24 -10.57 37.76 -16.48
C ASP A 24 -9.32 37.66 -15.60
N PRO A 25 -9.45 37.82 -14.26
CA PRO A 25 -8.30 37.68 -13.40
C PRO A 25 -7.66 36.34 -13.73
N PRO A 26 -6.32 36.27 -13.92
CA PRO A 26 -5.67 35.05 -14.34
C PRO A 26 -6.13 33.91 -13.42
N PRO A 27 -6.48 32.74 -13.98
CA PRO A 27 -6.97 31.62 -13.20
C PRO A 27 -6.08 31.42 -11.99
N ALA A 28 -6.69 31.30 -10.81
CA ALA A 28 -5.94 31.11 -9.58
C ALA A 28 -4.94 29.95 -9.79
N PRO A 29 -3.65 30.13 -9.41
CA PRO A 29 -2.65 29.09 -9.61
C PRO A 29 -3.14 27.78 -8.99
N VAL A 30 -3.13 26.70 -9.78
CA VAL A 30 -3.46 25.37 -9.27
C VAL A 30 -2.45 25.02 -8.17
N VAL A 31 -2.94 24.83 -6.94
CA VAL A 31 -2.11 24.42 -5.80
C VAL A 31 -1.68 22.98 -6.01
N ARG A 32 -0.39 22.74 -6.23
CA ARG A 32 0.19 21.39 -6.41
C ARG A 32 0.19 20.62 -5.09
N LEU A 33 0.02 19.29 -5.16
CA LEU A 33 0.04 18.38 -3.99
C LEU A 33 1.38 17.71 -3.73
N CYS A 34 2.37 18.03 -4.56
CA CYS A 34 3.63 17.35 -4.62
C CYS A 34 4.73 18.33 -5.04
N PRO A 35 6.01 17.97 -4.84
CA PRO A 35 7.13 18.79 -5.29
C PRO A 35 7.05 19.04 -6.80
N LYS A 36 7.35 20.26 -7.25
CA LYS A 36 7.32 20.61 -8.68
C LYS A 36 8.28 19.74 -9.50
N THR A 37 9.47 19.51 -8.96
CA THR A 37 10.56 18.80 -9.60
C THR A 37 11.25 17.91 -8.59
N ILE A 38 11.48 16.66 -8.95
CA ILE A 38 12.39 15.75 -8.26
C ILE A 38 13.35 15.12 -9.26
N ASP A 39 14.49 14.68 -8.76
CA ASP A 39 15.51 13.96 -9.50
C ASP A 39 15.92 12.68 -8.75
N TYR A 40 16.91 11.97 -9.29
CA TYR A 40 17.41 10.74 -8.68
C TYR A 40 18.10 10.92 -7.32
N ASN A 41 18.30 12.14 -6.81
CA ASN A 41 18.74 12.33 -5.43
C ASN A 41 17.59 12.14 -4.42
N THR A 42 16.34 12.20 -4.88
CA THR A 42 15.17 11.85 -4.06
C THR A 42 14.94 10.35 -4.14
N VAL A 43 15.37 9.62 -3.10
CA VAL A 43 15.24 8.17 -3.03
C VAL A 43 14.04 7.80 -2.17
N PHE A 44 13.03 7.18 -2.77
CA PHE A 44 11.93 6.62 -2.02
C PHE A 44 12.21 5.15 -1.68
N THR A 45 12.27 4.79 -0.40
CA THR A 45 12.45 3.39 0.04
C THR A 45 11.13 2.87 0.59
N GLY A 46 10.70 1.68 0.14
CA GLY A 46 9.38 1.15 0.47
C GLY A 46 9.21 -0.33 0.19
N GLY A 47 7.99 -0.80 0.42
CA GLY A 47 7.60 -2.20 0.26
C GLY A 47 6.47 -2.37 -0.73
N SER A 48 6.42 -3.52 -1.40
CA SER A 48 5.35 -3.90 -2.33
C SER A 48 4.46 -5.02 -1.79
N GLY A 49 3.26 -5.15 -2.36
CA GLY A 49 2.35 -6.28 -2.11
C GLY A 49 2.85 -7.62 -2.63
N SER A 50 3.89 -7.66 -3.47
CA SER A 50 4.64 -8.88 -3.81
C SER A 50 5.66 -9.27 -2.72
N GLY A 51 5.83 -8.46 -1.67
CA GLY A 51 6.83 -8.67 -0.63
C GLY A 51 8.23 -8.23 -1.00
N GLU A 52 8.36 -7.28 -1.93
CA GLU A 52 9.64 -6.74 -2.40
C GLU A 52 10.01 -5.48 -1.63
N LEU A 53 11.28 -5.37 -1.23
CA LEU A 53 11.88 -4.11 -0.74
C LEU A 53 12.47 -3.38 -1.93
N VAL A 54 12.03 -2.15 -2.17
CA VAL A 54 12.44 -1.37 -3.33
C VAL A 54 12.95 0.03 -2.96
N ARG A 55 13.89 0.52 -3.76
CA ARG A 55 14.14 1.96 -3.94
C ARG A 55 13.54 2.41 -5.25
N VAL A 56 12.82 3.51 -5.22
CA VAL A 56 12.26 4.15 -6.42
C VAL A 56 12.79 5.58 -6.50
N GLN A 57 13.29 5.94 -7.67
CA GLN A 57 13.83 7.25 -7.97
C GLN A 57 13.19 7.74 -9.27
N LEU A 58 12.68 8.97 -9.26
CA LEU A 58 12.06 9.60 -10.43
C LEU A 58 12.86 10.85 -10.80
N ASP A 59 13.00 11.11 -12.09
CA ASP A 59 13.48 12.38 -12.63
C ASP A 59 12.33 12.98 -13.45
N THR A 60 11.58 13.90 -12.84
CA THR A 60 10.40 14.52 -13.46
C THR A 60 10.77 15.58 -14.48
N THR A 61 12.06 15.91 -14.61
CA THR A 61 12.55 16.82 -15.67
C THR A 61 12.95 16.03 -16.90
N LYS A 62 13.63 14.89 -16.72
CA LYS A 62 14.00 13.97 -17.80
C LYS A 62 12.92 12.97 -18.17
N MET A 63 11.81 12.94 -17.41
CA MET A 63 10.74 11.96 -17.54
C MET A 63 11.28 10.53 -17.53
N ALA A 64 12.04 10.20 -16.49
CA ALA A 64 12.69 8.90 -16.32
C ALA A 64 12.50 8.35 -14.90
N PHE A 65 12.58 7.03 -14.77
CA PHE A 65 12.56 6.37 -13.48
C PHE A 65 13.65 5.30 -13.36
N GLN A 66 14.02 5.02 -12.13
CA GLN A 66 14.85 3.88 -11.74
C GLN A 66 14.22 3.19 -10.53
N ILE A 67 14.14 1.86 -10.58
CA ILE A 67 13.72 1.00 -9.48
C ILE A 67 14.87 0.06 -9.17
N THR A 68 15.26 -0.03 -7.89
CA THR A 68 16.24 -1.00 -7.40
C THR A 68 15.57 -1.95 -6.42
N TYR A 69 15.62 -3.24 -6.72
CA TYR A 69 15.14 -4.32 -5.83
C TYR A 69 16.24 -4.69 -4.85
N LEU A 70 15.97 -4.56 -3.55
CA LEU A 70 16.91 -4.84 -2.46
C LEU A 70 16.58 -6.14 -1.71
N ALA A 71 15.35 -6.60 -1.85
CA ALA A 71 14.90 -7.94 -1.48
C ALA A 71 13.70 -8.28 -2.35
N SER A 72 13.62 -9.50 -2.88
CA SER A 72 12.47 -9.93 -3.68
C SER A 72 12.22 -11.44 -3.54
N PRO A 73 10.96 -11.88 -3.45
CA PRO A 73 10.60 -13.29 -3.63
C PRO A 73 10.26 -13.59 -5.10
N VAL A 74 10.25 -12.58 -5.98
CA VAL A 74 9.85 -12.70 -7.38
C VAL A 74 11.04 -13.20 -8.21
N PRO A 75 10.91 -14.34 -8.91
CA PRO A 75 11.98 -14.85 -9.76
C PRO A 75 12.34 -13.86 -10.87
N ALA A 76 13.63 -13.77 -11.21
CA ALA A 76 14.09 -12.97 -12.34
C ALA A 76 13.58 -13.53 -13.68
N THR A 77 13.36 -14.85 -13.75
CA THR A 77 12.95 -15.56 -14.96
C THR A 77 11.75 -16.46 -14.66
N THR A 78 10.71 -16.40 -15.50
CA THR A 78 9.58 -17.34 -15.42
C THR A 78 10.06 -18.78 -15.57
N GLY A 79 9.52 -19.71 -14.75
CA GLY A 79 9.92 -21.11 -14.75
C GLY A 79 11.02 -21.46 -13.75
N THR A 80 11.55 -20.47 -13.01
CA THR A 80 12.52 -20.68 -11.94
C THR A 80 12.03 -20.09 -10.61
N VAL A 81 12.72 -20.41 -9.51
CA VAL A 81 12.55 -19.75 -8.21
C VAL A 81 13.78 -18.95 -7.76
N GLN A 82 14.91 -19.17 -8.44
CA GLN A 82 16.18 -18.48 -8.22
C GLN A 82 16.91 -18.27 -9.57
N PRO A 83 17.74 -17.22 -9.72
CA PRO A 83 17.83 -16.08 -8.82
C PRO A 83 16.55 -15.24 -8.81
N THR A 84 16.32 -14.48 -7.74
CA THR A 84 15.21 -13.51 -7.68
C THR A 84 15.62 -12.15 -8.26
N ARG A 85 14.67 -11.20 -8.34
CA ARG A 85 14.94 -9.84 -8.83
C ARG A 85 15.94 -9.06 -7.99
N ASP A 86 16.19 -9.40 -6.74
CA ASP A 86 17.18 -8.69 -5.92
C ASP A 86 18.64 -9.02 -6.28
N ALA A 87 18.87 -10.00 -7.16
CA ALA A 87 20.19 -10.37 -7.64
C ALA A 87 20.61 -9.57 -8.88
N ALA A 88 21.85 -9.03 -8.86
CA ALA A 88 22.44 -8.41 -10.04
C ALA A 88 22.57 -9.41 -11.21
N PRO A 89 22.41 -8.95 -12.46
CA PRO A 89 22.10 -7.59 -12.90
C PRO A 89 20.60 -7.24 -12.94
N ASN A 90 19.71 -8.13 -12.49
CA ASN A 90 18.26 -7.96 -12.59
C ASN A 90 17.68 -6.97 -11.58
N ASN A 91 18.49 -6.57 -10.61
CA ASN A 91 18.09 -5.76 -9.47
C ASN A 91 17.88 -4.28 -9.77
N VAL A 92 18.19 -3.82 -10.98
CA VAL A 92 17.94 -2.44 -11.40
C VAL A 92 17.11 -2.42 -12.68
N VAL A 93 15.99 -1.71 -12.63
CA VAL A 93 15.11 -1.46 -13.78
C VAL A 93 15.04 0.03 -14.01
N THR A 94 15.25 0.46 -15.25
CA THR A 94 15.12 1.86 -15.67
C THR A 94 14.08 1.98 -16.76
N GLY A 95 13.39 3.11 -16.82
CA GLY A 95 12.44 3.38 -17.90
C GLY A 95 12.09 4.86 -18.00
N THR A 96 11.07 5.15 -18.83
CA THR A 96 10.57 6.50 -19.04
C THR A 96 9.21 6.71 -18.39
N LEU A 97 8.92 7.96 -18.09
CA LEU A 97 7.64 8.42 -17.55
C LEU A 97 6.83 9.12 -18.63
N THR A 98 5.51 9.09 -18.48
CA THR A 98 4.58 9.98 -19.18
C THR A 98 3.67 10.62 -18.14
N ASP A 99 3.32 11.90 -18.33
CA ASP A 99 2.33 12.55 -17.48
C ASP A 99 0.98 11.82 -17.51
N GLU A 100 0.27 11.81 -16.37
CA GLU A 100 -1.11 11.33 -16.32
C GLU A 100 -2.09 12.44 -16.71
N THR A 101 -3.17 12.07 -17.40
CA THR A 101 -4.22 12.99 -17.84
C THR A 101 -5.63 12.49 -17.55
N GLY A 102 -5.76 11.25 -17.07
CA GLY A 102 -7.04 10.57 -16.85
C GLY A 102 -7.66 10.75 -15.48
N LEU A 103 -7.05 11.52 -14.56
CA LEU A 103 -7.65 11.80 -13.25
C LEU A 103 -8.64 12.97 -13.32
N PRO A 104 -9.59 13.08 -12.39
CA PRO A 104 -10.70 14.05 -12.47
C PRO A 104 -10.26 15.51 -12.39
N THR A 105 -9.07 15.80 -11.87
CA THR A 105 -8.56 17.16 -11.71
C THR A 105 -7.12 17.28 -12.17
N GLU A 106 -6.78 18.46 -12.70
CA GLU A 106 -5.42 18.80 -13.12
C GLU A 106 -4.41 18.69 -11.97
N LYS A 107 -4.83 19.05 -10.76
CA LYS A 107 -4.02 18.94 -9.54
C LYS A 107 -3.57 17.50 -9.25
N LEU A 108 -4.45 16.52 -9.49
CA LEU A 108 -4.13 15.10 -9.33
C LEU A 108 -3.25 14.58 -10.47
N ASN A 109 -3.56 14.99 -11.72
CA ASN A 109 -2.76 14.66 -12.90
C ASN A 109 -1.30 15.12 -12.76
N GLN A 110 -1.07 16.34 -12.27
CA GLN A 110 0.27 16.90 -12.07
C GLN A 110 1.15 16.14 -11.08
N CYS A 111 0.56 15.29 -10.24
CA CYS A 111 1.26 14.50 -9.24
C CYS A 111 1.21 13.00 -9.54
N THR A 112 0.81 12.62 -10.75
CA THR A 112 0.70 11.22 -11.16
C THR A 112 1.45 10.99 -12.46
N PHE A 113 2.21 9.90 -12.53
CA PHE A 113 2.99 9.54 -13.71
C PHE A 113 2.74 8.11 -14.11
N ARG A 114 2.68 7.85 -15.41
CA ARG A 114 2.67 6.50 -15.99
C ARG A 114 4.11 6.01 -16.16
N LEU A 115 4.38 4.77 -15.73
CA LEU A 115 5.65 4.10 -16.00
C LEU A 115 5.53 3.35 -17.31
N ASN A 116 6.22 3.83 -18.34
CA ASN A 116 6.12 3.26 -19.69
C ASN A 116 6.70 1.84 -19.70
N ASN A 117 5.95 0.89 -20.28
CA ASN A 117 6.31 -0.52 -20.39
C ASN A 117 6.55 -1.26 -19.05
N ALA A 118 6.09 -0.70 -17.93
CA ALA A 118 6.21 -1.35 -16.62
C ALA A 118 5.06 -2.33 -16.32
N SER A 119 3.95 -2.25 -17.05
CA SER A 119 2.83 -3.20 -16.91
C SER A 119 2.91 -4.33 -17.91
N LEU A 120 2.57 -5.54 -17.48
CA LEU A 120 2.37 -6.70 -18.36
C LEU A 120 0.96 -6.76 -18.99
N ASP A 121 0.09 -5.80 -18.65
CA ASP A 121 -1.24 -5.63 -19.26
C ASP A 121 -1.35 -4.22 -19.86
N PRO A 122 -1.45 -4.08 -21.19
CA PRO A 122 -1.56 -2.77 -21.84
C PRO A 122 -2.82 -1.99 -21.46
N ASN A 123 -3.87 -2.67 -20.98
CA ASN A 123 -5.12 -2.02 -20.53
C ASN A 123 -5.05 -1.57 -19.07
N ARG A 124 -4.04 -2.02 -18.31
CA ARG A 124 -3.80 -1.63 -16.93
C ARG A 124 -2.40 -1.01 -16.83
N PRO A 125 -2.21 0.25 -17.24
CA PRO A 125 -0.88 0.86 -17.16
C PRO A 125 -0.44 1.03 -15.70
N ALA A 126 0.86 0.85 -15.48
CA ALA A 126 1.48 1.08 -14.18
C ALA A 126 1.63 2.60 -13.95
N ARG A 127 1.24 3.05 -12.76
CA ARG A 127 1.19 4.46 -12.37
C ARG A 127 1.77 4.64 -10.98
N VAL A 128 2.37 5.80 -10.77
CA VAL A 128 2.83 6.25 -9.46
C VAL A 128 2.19 7.58 -9.10
N PHE A 129 1.86 7.72 -7.82
CA PHE A 129 1.34 8.95 -7.22
C PHE A 129 2.44 9.54 -6.34
N LEU A 130 2.96 10.69 -6.76
CA LEU A 130 3.96 11.45 -6.03
C LEU A 130 3.26 12.39 -5.05
N GLY A 131 3.59 12.30 -3.77
CA GLY A 131 3.20 13.27 -2.74
C GLY A 131 4.41 13.92 -2.09
N GLU A 132 4.15 14.77 -1.10
CA GLU A 132 5.21 15.37 -0.26
C GLU A 132 5.83 14.30 0.67
N GLY A 133 6.96 13.74 0.24
CA GLY A 133 7.73 12.75 1.02
C GLY A 133 7.24 11.30 0.93
N VAL A 134 6.21 11.04 0.12
CA VAL A 134 5.64 9.71 -0.12
C VAL A 134 5.49 9.45 -1.62
N LEU A 135 5.73 8.21 -2.03
CA LEU A 135 5.48 7.73 -3.38
C LEU A 135 4.78 6.37 -3.28
N GLY A 136 3.58 6.27 -3.86
CA GLY A 136 2.81 5.04 -3.92
C GLY A 136 2.35 4.73 -5.33
N GLY A 137 1.63 3.62 -5.50
CA GLY A 137 1.10 3.20 -6.79
C GLY A 137 1.56 1.81 -7.14
N ALA A 138 2.17 1.64 -8.31
CA ALA A 138 2.57 0.35 -8.85
C ALA A 138 4.05 0.28 -9.26
N ILE A 139 4.68 -0.87 -8.99
CA ILE A 139 5.99 -1.28 -9.55
C ILE A 139 5.81 -2.39 -10.61
N PRO A 140 6.81 -2.64 -11.48
CA PRO A 140 6.69 -3.63 -12.54
C PRO A 140 6.27 -5.03 -12.10
N GLY A 141 5.28 -5.60 -12.79
CA GLY A 141 4.72 -6.91 -12.51
C GLY A 141 5.57 -8.06 -13.04
N ALA A 142 5.12 -9.30 -12.85
CA ALA A 142 5.83 -10.50 -13.28
C ALA A 142 4.87 -11.59 -13.76
N THR A 143 5.35 -12.47 -14.65
CA THR A 143 4.75 -13.79 -14.82
C THR A 143 5.53 -14.79 -13.99
N ILE A 144 4.87 -15.45 -13.05
CA ILE A 144 5.46 -16.43 -12.15
C ILE A 144 4.91 -17.80 -12.51
N GLN A 145 5.80 -18.78 -12.57
CA GLN A 145 5.49 -20.19 -12.81
C GLN A 145 6.68 -21.02 -12.34
N PHE A 146 6.43 -22.18 -11.74
CA PHE A 146 7.48 -23.14 -11.41
C PHE A 146 6.94 -24.57 -11.43
N GLY A 147 7.70 -25.50 -12.02
CA GLY A 147 7.28 -26.90 -12.13
C GLY A 147 7.37 -27.70 -10.83
N GLY A 148 8.01 -27.14 -9.80
CA GLY A 148 8.31 -27.86 -8.55
C GLY A 148 9.53 -28.78 -8.68
N VAL A 149 10.05 -29.23 -7.53
CA VAL A 149 11.06 -30.30 -7.46
C VAL A 149 10.32 -31.58 -7.10
N ILE A 150 10.19 -32.51 -8.05
CA ILE A 150 9.37 -33.73 -7.88
C ILE A 150 7.93 -33.37 -7.45
N GLY A 151 7.37 -32.28 -7.98
CA GLY A 151 6.03 -31.78 -7.68
C GLY A 151 5.90 -30.96 -6.39
N VAL A 152 6.92 -30.92 -5.53
CA VAL A 152 6.90 -30.06 -4.33
C VAL A 152 7.19 -28.61 -4.71
N GLY A 153 6.40 -27.68 -4.17
CA GLY A 153 6.55 -26.24 -4.42
C GLY A 153 6.12 -25.80 -5.81
N GLN A 154 5.27 -26.57 -6.51
CA GLN A 154 4.76 -26.20 -7.83
C GLN A 154 3.97 -24.89 -7.77
N ILE A 155 4.24 -23.97 -8.70
CA ILE A 155 3.54 -22.68 -8.81
C ILE A 155 2.82 -22.65 -10.17
N PRO A 156 1.47 -22.52 -10.20
CA PRO A 156 0.75 -22.38 -11.46
C PRO A 156 1.14 -21.09 -12.17
N LYS A 157 0.99 -21.06 -13.49
CA LYS A 157 1.33 -19.86 -14.26
C LYS A 157 0.34 -18.73 -13.94
N THR A 158 0.84 -17.65 -13.37
CA THR A 158 0.05 -16.44 -13.07
C THR A 158 0.81 -15.21 -13.53
N THR A 159 0.11 -14.28 -14.17
CA THR A 159 0.64 -13.01 -14.62
C THR A 159 0.05 -11.89 -13.78
N PHE A 160 0.92 -11.13 -13.12
CA PHE A 160 0.58 -9.91 -12.43
C PHE A 160 0.97 -8.74 -13.34
N PRO A 161 0.03 -7.85 -13.72
CA PRO A 161 0.35 -6.70 -14.56
C PRO A 161 1.38 -5.80 -13.87
N TYR A 162 1.21 -5.57 -12.57
CA TYR A 162 2.08 -4.82 -11.68
C TYR A 162 1.82 -5.23 -10.23
N TYR A 163 2.64 -4.71 -9.31
CA TYR A 163 2.43 -4.90 -7.87
C TYR A 163 2.21 -3.57 -7.16
N PRO A 164 1.26 -3.48 -6.20
CA PRO A 164 1.04 -2.29 -5.40
C PRO A 164 2.27 -2.02 -4.54
N PHE A 165 2.60 -0.76 -4.29
CA PHE A 165 3.66 -0.39 -3.34
C PHE A 165 3.40 0.96 -2.69
N ILE A 166 4.10 1.18 -1.58
CA ILE A 166 4.21 2.47 -0.91
C ILE A 166 5.63 2.66 -0.40
N SER A 167 6.14 3.88 -0.50
CA SER A 167 7.52 4.22 -0.17
C SER A 167 7.63 5.66 0.31
N PHE A 168 8.72 5.97 1.02
CA PHE A 168 8.93 7.26 1.67
C PHE A 168 10.31 7.80 1.33
N SER A 169 10.47 9.12 1.28
CA SER A 169 11.76 9.76 1.01
C SER A 169 12.64 9.92 2.26
N ASP A 170 12.06 9.75 3.46
CA ASP A 170 12.76 9.80 4.75
C ASP A 170 12.34 8.61 5.63
N GLN A 171 13.30 8.07 6.37
CA GLN A 171 13.14 6.87 7.20
C GLN A 171 13.53 7.15 8.65
N GLU A 172 12.90 6.44 9.58
CA GLU A 172 13.38 6.32 10.97
C GLU A 172 14.18 5.03 11.15
N THR A 173 15.39 5.15 11.68
CA THR A 173 16.32 4.04 11.93
C THR A 173 16.70 3.91 13.40
N ASP A 174 16.08 4.71 14.27
CA ASP A 174 16.21 4.60 15.73
C ASP A 174 15.05 3.79 16.32
N LEU A 175 15.34 2.56 16.74
CA LEU A 175 14.36 1.66 17.37
C LEU A 175 13.76 2.22 18.66
N SER A 176 14.45 3.13 19.36
CA SER A 176 13.90 3.75 20.57
C SER A 176 12.71 4.68 20.26
N LYS A 177 12.65 5.24 19.05
CA LYS A 177 11.51 6.04 18.55
C LYS A 177 10.40 5.19 17.92
N ILE A 178 10.75 3.99 17.47
CA ILE A 178 9.84 3.01 16.85
C ILE A 178 9.20 2.10 17.91
N ALA A 179 9.79 2.00 19.11
CA ALA A 179 9.25 1.16 20.16
C ALA A 179 7.80 1.58 20.53
N GLY A 180 6.90 0.60 20.63
CA GLY A 180 5.49 0.88 20.83
C GLY A 180 4.57 -0.33 20.65
N ASN A 181 3.27 -0.09 20.82
CA ASN A 181 2.20 -1.06 20.58
C ASN A 181 1.46 -0.67 19.30
N TYR A 182 1.26 -1.65 18.42
CA TYR A 182 0.70 -1.45 17.10
C TYR A 182 -0.43 -2.44 16.79
N ASN A 183 -1.43 -1.98 16.02
CA ASN A 183 -2.30 -2.85 15.24
C ASN A 183 -1.67 -3.04 13.85
N GLN A 184 -1.57 -4.28 13.38
CA GLN A 184 -1.06 -4.63 12.07
C GLN A 184 -2.20 -5.16 11.21
N LEU A 185 -2.40 -4.56 10.03
CA LEU A 185 -3.34 -5.03 9.00
C LEU A 185 -2.60 -5.25 7.69
N GLY A 186 -2.91 -6.32 6.96
CA GLY A 186 -2.26 -6.63 5.69
C GLY A 186 -2.84 -7.82 4.94
N TYR A 187 -2.16 -8.18 3.85
CA TYR A 187 -2.42 -9.41 3.12
C TYR A 187 -1.12 -10.01 2.60
N HIS A 188 -1.07 -11.34 2.54
CA HIS A 188 -0.03 -12.13 1.92
C HIS A 188 -0.62 -13.07 0.85
N GLN A 189 0.24 -13.62 0.02
CA GLN A 189 -0.06 -14.66 -0.96
C GLN A 189 0.96 -15.78 -0.89
N VAL A 190 0.54 -17.01 -1.15
CA VAL A 190 1.39 -18.21 -1.17
C VAL A 190 1.36 -18.83 -2.58
N PRO A 191 2.31 -18.50 -3.48
CA PRO A 191 2.30 -18.96 -4.86
C PRO A 191 2.20 -20.49 -5.01
N SER A 192 2.97 -21.24 -4.22
CA SER A 192 3.02 -22.71 -4.27
C SER A 192 1.75 -23.40 -3.77
N GLN A 193 0.87 -22.65 -3.12
CA GLN A 193 -0.47 -23.10 -2.71
C GLN A 193 -1.54 -22.44 -3.57
N ASN A 194 -1.31 -22.41 -4.89
CA ASN A 194 -2.21 -21.81 -5.88
C ASN A 194 -2.53 -20.34 -5.59
N PHE A 195 -1.51 -19.56 -5.19
CA PHE A 195 -1.66 -18.15 -4.81
C PHE A 195 -2.70 -17.93 -3.70
N ALA A 196 -2.81 -18.87 -2.76
CA ALA A 196 -3.69 -18.75 -1.60
C ALA A 196 -3.44 -17.41 -0.90
N GLN A 197 -4.51 -16.66 -0.65
CA GLN A 197 -4.44 -15.37 0.02
C GLN A 197 -4.59 -15.54 1.53
N ALA A 198 -3.82 -14.75 2.29
CA ALA A 198 -3.88 -14.76 3.74
C ALA A 198 -3.97 -13.33 4.27
N ALA A 199 -5.02 -13.04 5.01
CA ALA A 199 -5.14 -11.79 5.74
C ALA A 199 -4.17 -11.75 6.93
N VAL A 200 -3.63 -10.58 7.22
CA VAL A 200 -2.86 -10.28 8.42
C VAL A 200 -3.69 -9.35 9.29
N ASP A 201 -3.95 -9.78 10.51
CA ASP A 201 -4.61 -8.98 11.55
C ASP A 201 -3.96 -9.36 12.88
N ALA A 202 -3.09 -8.49 13.38
CA ALA A 202 -2.28 -8.81 14.55
C ALA A 202 -2.08 -7.61 15.46
N LYS A 203 -1.76 -7.89 16.72
CA LYS A 203 -1.15 -6.93 17.63
C LYS A 203 0.36 -7.14 17.63
N VAL A 204 1.13 -6.06 17.50
CA VAL A 204 2.59 -6.09 17.55
C VAL A 204 3.09 -5.15 18.64
N THR A 205 3.99 -5.63 19.50
CA THR A 205 4.73 -4.80 20.44
C THR A 205 6.20 -4.81 20.05
N ILE A 206 6.78 -3.65 19.72
CA ILE A 206 8.19 -3.50 19.35
C ILE A 206 8.92 -2.85 20.53
N ASN A 207 10.04 -3.43 20.94
CA ASN A 207 10.91 -2.88 21.98
C ASN A 207 12.09 -2.11 21.36
N ALA A 208 12.68 -1.21 22.15
CA ALA A 208 13.79 -0.36 21.70
C ALA A 208 15.07 -1.12 21.32
N ASP A 209 15.22 -2.38 21.74
CA ASP A 209 16.34 -3.25 21.38
C ASP A 209 16.09 -4.10 20.11
N GLY A 210 14.92 -3.92 19.49
CA GLY A 210 14.48 -4.62 18.29
C GLY A 210 13.78 -5.95 18.56
N THR A 211 13.73 -6.42 19.81
CA THR A 211 12.86 -7.55 20.15
C THR A 211 11.39 -7.14 19.97
N TYR A 212 10.52 -8.09 19.64
CA TYR A 212 9.11 -7.81 19.45
C TYR A 212 8.24 -9.01 19.83
N VAL A 213 6.95 -8.74 20.07
CA VAL A 213 5.94 -9.76 20.32
C VAL A 213 4.79 -9.53 19.35
N GLU A 214 4.37 -10.59 18.66
CA GLU A 214 3.27 -10.57 17.71
C GLU A 214 2.15 -11.49 18.21
N THR A 215 0.90 -11.06 18.11
CA THR A 215 -0.28 -11.86 18.46
C THR A 215 -1.24 -11.83 17.27
N ASP A 216 -1.38 -12.95 16.58
CA ASP A 216 -2.26 -13.10 15.42
C ASP A 216 -3.72 -13.29 15.86
N ASN A 217 -4.59 -12.38 15.46
CA ASN A 217 -6.00 -12.37 15.84
C ASN A 217 -6.80 -13.47 15.12
N PHE A 218 -6.27 -14.05 14.04
CA PHE A 218 -6.90 -15.18 13.35
C PHE A 218 -6.55 -16.54 13.93
N GLY A 219 -5.58 -16.61 14.85
CA GLY A 219 -5.18 -17.86 15.48
C GLY A 219 -4.38 -18.82 14.59
N ARG A 220 -3.94 -18.39 13.40
CA ARG A 220 -3.16 -19.19 12.45
C ARG A 220 -1.71 -19.31 12.89
N LYS A 221 -1.13 -18.20 13.36
CA LYS A 221 0.25 -18.16 13.85
C LYS A 221 0.28 -18.41 15.36
N ASN A 222 1.06 -19.40 15.79
CA ASN A 222 1.20 -19.82 17.19
C ASN A 222 -0.15 -20.04 17.92
N GLY A 223 -1.19 -20.50 17.22
CA GLY A 223 -2.53 -20.70 17.79
C GLY A 223 -3.17 -19.41 18.33
N GLY A 224 -2.72 -18.24 17.85
CA GLY A 224 -3.16 -16.92 18.33
C GLY A 224 -2.55 -16.50 19.67
N GLN A 225 -1.64 -17.30 20.22
CA GLN A 225 -0.90 -16.92 21.41
C GLN A 225 0.25 -15.96 21.06
N PRO A 226 0.61 -15.03 21.96
CA PRO A 226 1.74 -14.14 21.74
C PRO A 226 3.02 -14.90 21.39
N LEU A 227 3.61 -14.56 20.25
CA LEU A 227 4.87 -15.11 19.75
C LEU A 227 5.97 -14.05 19.87
N ALA A 228 6.84 -14.22 20.86
CA ALA A 228 7.99 -13.35 21.05
C ALA A 228 9.12 -13.68 20.07
N SER A 229 9.84 -12.64 19.67
CA SER A 229 11.09 -12.78 18.93
C SER A 229 12.11 -13.59 19.73
N SER A 230 12.81 -14.50 19.06
CA SER A 230 13.81 -15.37 19.68
C SER A 230 15.08 -15.46 18.83
N ALA A 231 16.07 -16.24 19.26
CA ALA A 231 17.27 -16.47 18.46
C ALA A 231 17.01 -17.29 17.19
N THR A 232 15.91 -18.06 17.13
CA THR A 232 15.66 -19.03 16.06
C THR A 232 14.42 -18.73 15.24
N VAL A 233 13.40 -18.10 15.83
CA VAL A 233 12.12 -17.77 15.19
C VAL A 233 11.82 -16.30 15.42
N ASN A 234 11.31 -15.62 14.38
CA ASN A 234 10.98 -14.20 14.44
C ASN A 234 12.14 -13.39 15.03
N GLN A 235 13.36 -13.55 14.51
CA GLN A 235 14.53 -12.94 15.13
C GLN A 235 14.36 -11.43 15.30
N LYS A 236 15.00 -10.84 16.32
CA LYS A 236 14.89 -9.41 16.59
C LYS A 236 15.16 -8.56 15.34
N LEU A 237 14.50 -7.43 15.25
CA LEU A 237 14.68 -6.45 14.18
C LEU A 237 16.10 -5.89 14.22
N THR A 238 16.84 -6.06 13.12
CA THR A 238 18.19 -5.52 12.95
C THR A 238 18.25 -4.61 11.74
N LEU A 239 18.90 -3.45 11.87
CA LEU A 239 19.10 -2.52 10.76
C LEU A 239 19.91 -3.19 9.64
N ARG A 240 19.44 -3.06 8.40
CA ARG A 240 20.15 -3.55 7.22
C ARG A 240 21.32 -2.63 6.87
N ALA A 241 22.39 -3.21 6.34
CA ALA A 241 23.57 -2.44 5.91
C ALA A 241 23.37 -1.74 4.55
N ASP A 242 22.49 -2.29 3.70
CA ASP A 242 22.26 -1.83 2.34
C ASP A 242 21.05 -0.87 2.22
N ALA A 243 20.22 -0.76 3.25
CA ALA A 243 18.99 0.01 3.25
C ALA A 243 18.62 0.55 4.66
N PRO A 244 17.99 1.73 4.77
CA PRO A 244 17.56 2.30 6.06
C PRO A 244 16.26 1.64 6.57
N VAL A 245 16.28 0.30 6.72
CA VAL A 245 15.13 -0.51 7.14
C VAL A 245 15.60 -1.63 8.07
N PHE A 246 14.68 -2.20 8.84
CA PHE A 246 14.99 -3.32 9.72
C PHE A 246 14.56 -4.64 9.12
N GLN A 247 15.26 -5.71 9.46
CA GLN A 247 14.96 -7.07 9.05
C GLN A 247 14.85 -7.99 10.26
N SER A 248 13.88 -8.90 10.19
CA SER A 248 13.72 -10.07 11.07
C SER A 248 13.94 -11.33 10.23
N LEU A 249 14.87 -12.19 10.67
CA LEU A 249 15.13 -13.49 10.03
C LEU A 249 14.21 -14.57 10.58
N ASN A 250 13.95 -15.59 9.75
CA ASN A 250 13.02 -16.68 10.04
C ASN A 250 11.70 -16.16 10.60
N TYR A 251 11.16 -15.14 9.95
CA TYR A 251 9.84 -14.63 10.26
C TYR A 251 8.83 -15.72 9.93
N GLN A 252 7.90 -16.05 10.81
CA GLN A 252 6.92 -17.08 10.51
C GLN A 252 5.86 -16.57 9.54
N PRO A 253 5.45 -17.40 8.56
CA PRO A 253 4.34 -17.09 7.68
C PRO A 253 2.98 -17.16 8.40
N GLN A 254 1.97 -16.55 7.81
CA GLN A 254 0.57 -16.63 8.23
C GLN A 254 -0.05 -17.99 7.87
N VAL A 255 0.44 -18.61 6.79
CA VAL A 255 0.05 -19.93 6.30
C VAL A 255 1.26 -20.86 6.41
N PRO A 256 1.12 -22.10 6.90
CA PRO A 256 2.21 -23.05 6.93
C PRO A 256 2.88 -23.20 5.54
N PRO A 257 4.21 -23.16 5.45
CA PRO A 257 4.90 -23.25 4.17
C PRO A 257 4.73 -24.63 3.56
N THR A 258 4.74 -24.70 2.22
CA THR A 258 4.71 -25.98 1.49
C THR A 258 5.92 -26.84 1.85
N LEU A 259 7.09 -26.22 2.04
CA LEU A 259 8.27 -26.85 2.60
C LEU A 259 9.10 -25.83 3.37
N ALA A 260 9.12 -25.96 4.70
CA ALA A 260 9.86 -25.05 5.58
C ALA A 260 11.38 -25.15 5.39
N SER A 261 12.08 -24.04 5.57
CA SER A 261 13.54 -24.06 5.67
C SER A 261 13.99 -24.65 7.01
N LEU A 262 14.99 -25.52 6.96
CA LEU A 262 15.70 -26.00 8.16
C LEU A 262 16.78 -25.01 8.63
N ASP A 263 17.18 -24.08 7.76
CA ASP A 263 18.15 -23.03 8.04
C ASP A 263 17.41 -21.68 8.22
N PRO A 264 17.37 -21.12 9.44
CA PRO A 264 16.71 -19.85 9.72
C PRO A 264 17.20 -18.68 8.85
N SER A 265 18.46 -18.72 8.37
CA SER A 265 19.02 -17.66 7.51
C SER A 265 18.48 -17.71 6.08
N LYS A 266 17.92 -18.86 5.67
CA LYS A 266 17.33 -19.13 4.35
C LYS A 266 15.80 -19.19 4.37
N ALA A 267 15.18 -18.98 5.54
CA ALA A 267 13.73 -18.89 5.68
C ALA A 267 13.20 -17.51 5.24
N GLY A 268 11.87 -17.38 5.15
CA GLY A 268 11.22 -16.10 4.89
C GLY A 268 11.63 -15.01 5.90
N LYS A 269 11.66 -13.77 5.42
CA LYS A 269 12.12 -12.60 6.16
C LYS A 269 10.98 -11.61 6.37
N GLY A 270 10.93 -10.99 7.54
CA GLY A 270 10.11 -9.81 7.79
C GLY A 270 10.97 -8.56 7.61
N ILE A 271 10.47 -7.54 6.92
CA ILE A 271 11.18 -6.27 6.72
C ILE A 271 10.27 -5.13 7.18
N LEU A 272 10.74 -4.37 8.17
CA LEU A 272 10.08 -3.19 8.71
C LEU A 272 10.70 -1.94 8.08
N ILE A 273 9.92 -1.25 7.25
CA ILE A 273 10.21 0.07 6.70
C ILE A 273 9.46 1.11 7.52
N VAL A 274 10.16 2.05 8.18
CA VAL A 274 9.50 3.11 8.93
C VAL A 274 9.69 4.44 8.22
N GLY A 275 8.69 4.83 7.43
CA GLY A 275 8.66 6.13 6.76
C GLY A 275 8.39 7.27 7.74
N LYS A 276 8.83 8.48 7.38
CA LYS A 276 8.39 9.71 8.04
C LYS A 276 7.50 10.50 7.09
N LEU A 277 6.27 10.77 7.53
CA LEU A 277 5.31 11.55 6.78
C LEU A 277 4.55 12.47 7.75
N ARG A 278 4.44 13.77 7.41
CA ARG A 278 3.77 14.78 8.25
C ARG A 278 4.27 14.78 9.70
N ASN A 279 5.59 14.63 9.90
CA ASN A 279 6.26 14.52 11.20
C ASN A 279 5.78 13.34 12.07
N GLN A 280 5.22 12.30 11.45
CA GLN A 280 4.78 11.07 12.11
C GLN A 280 5.45 9.86 11.45
N LEU A 281 5.53 8.76 12.21
CA LEU A 281 6.05 7.50 11.73
C LEU A 281 4.96 6.73 10.98
N VAL A 282 5.34 6.13 9.84
CA VAL A 282 4.49 5.25 9.05
C VAL A 282 5.22 3.91 8.88
N PRO A 283 5.02 2.96 9.81
CA PRO A 283 5.62 1.64 9.69
C PRO A 283 4.86 0.75 8.72
N ILE A 284 5.55 0.35 7.66
CA ILE A 284 5.15 -0.66 6.67
C ILE A 284 5.96 -1.92 6.93
N PHE A 285 5.31 -3.07 6.92
CA PHE A 285 5.94 -4.35 7.16
C PHE A 285 5.64 -5.31 6.00
N ILE A 286 6.68 -5.75 5.32
CA ILE A 286 6.58 -6.74 4.24
C ILE A 286 7.12 -8.08 4.69
N ARG A 287 6.55 -9.14 4.13
CA ARG A 287 7.13 -10.47 4.18
C ARG A 287 7.74 -10.80 2.84
N THR A 288 9.02 -11.16 2.82
CA THR A 288 9.71 -11.71 1.66
C THR A 288 9.86 -13.21 1.86
N GLY A 289 9.14 -14.00 1.07
CA GLY A 289 9.24 -15.46 1.08
C GLY A 289 10.60 -15.97 0.60
N ALA A 290 10.85 -17.26 0.82
CA ALA A 290 12.05 -17.96 0.44
C ALA A 290 11.73 -19.24 -0.34
N ALA A 291 12.46 -19.44 -1.43
CA ALA A 291 12.39 -20.67 -2.23
C ALA A 291 13.79 -21.08 -2.68
N ASN A 292 14.06 -22.38 -2.62
CA ASN A 292 15.28 -22.99 -3.14
C ASN A 292 14.94 -24.27 -3.90
N ALA A 293 15.35 -24.34 -5.15
CA ALA A 293 15.27 -25.55 -5.98
C ALA A 293 16.66 -26.09 -6.36
N ASP A 294 17.73 -25.38 -6.02
CA ASP A 294 19.10 -25.80 -6.30
C ASP A 294 19.62 -26.65 -5.13
N LEU A 295 19.68 -27.96 -5.35
CA LEU A 295 20.15 -28.93 -4.35
C LEU A 295 21.63 -28.76 -4.02
N THR A 296 22.41 -28.07 -4.85
CA THR A 296 23.81 -27.72 -4.55
C THR A 296 23.91 -26.58 -3.53
N GLN A 297 22.86 -25.75 -3.41
CA GLN A 297 22.79 -24.62 -2.48
C GLN A 297 22.09 -24.97 -1.15
N GLY A 298 21.61 -26.21 -1.01
CA GLY A 298 21.03 -26.75 0.21
C GLY A 298 19.76 -27.57 -0.05
N ALA A 299 19.08 -27.95 1.04
CA ALA A 299 17.78 -28.61 0.95
C ALA A 299 16.76 -27.74 0.19
N PRO A 300 15.80 -28.35 -0.51
CA PRO A 300 14.73 -27.60 -1.15
C PRO A 300 13.90 -26.84 -0.11
N VAL A 301 13.42 -25.66 -0.48
CA VAL A 301 12.60 -24.79 0.37
C VAL A 301 11.46 -24.23 -0.48
N ALA A 302 10.24 -24.19 0.08
CA ALA A 302 9.05 -23.58 -0.49
C ALA A 302 8.25 -22.89 0.64
N ASP A 303 8.85 -21.84 1.19
CA ASP A 303 8.25 -20.88 2.12
C ASP A 303 8.02 -19.56 1.36
N ASP A 304 7.26 -19.64 0.27
CA ASP A 304 7.10 -18.57 -0.70
C ASP A 304 5.97 -17.59 -0.36
N GLU A 305 5.48 -17.61 0.88
CA GLU A 305 4.53 -16.61 1.36
C GLU A 305 5.17 -15.22 1.34
N SER A 306 4.54 -14.28 0.64
CA SER A 306 4.98 -12.88 0.59
C SER A 306 3.81 -11.91 0.61
N GLY A 307 4.07 -10.67 1.02
CA GLY A 307 3.05 -9.63 0.99
C GLY A 307 3.40 -8.39 1.81
N ILE A 308 2.38 -7.57 2.08
CA ILE A 308 2.51 -6.26 2.70
C ILE A 308 1.46 -6.05 3.79
N SER A 309 1.86 -5.33 4.81
CA SER A 309 1.01 -4.88 5.91
C SER A 309 1.46 -3.50 6.40
N ILE A 310 0.58 -2.83 7.13
CA ILE A 310 0.84 -1.56 7.80
C ILE A 310 0.66 -1.74 9.30
N LEU A 311 1.54 -1.10 10.08
CA LEU A 311 1.42 -1.01 11.52
C LEU A 311 0.93 0.41 11.87
N SER A 312 -0.06 0.47 12.75
CA SER A 312 -0.60 1.73 13.28
C SER A 312 -0.49 1.75 14.81
N PRO A 313 -0.17 2.88 15.45
CA PRO A 313 -0.16 2.95 16.90
C PRO A 313 -1.52 2.57 17.51
N GLN A 314 -1.52 1.88 18.65
CA GLN A 314 -2.74 1.60 19.43
C GLN A 314 -3.22 2.84 20.19
N THR A 315 -3.52 3.92 19.46
CA THR A 315 -4.05 5.18 19.99
C THR A 315 -5.46 5.39 19.46
N ALA A 316 -6.38 5.78 20.34
CA ALA A 316 -7.78 5.97 19.96
C ALA A 316 -7.92 7.05 18.86
N ILE A 317 -8.73 6.73 17.85
CA ILE A 317 -8.98 7.58 16.68
C ILE A 317 -10.28 8.34 16.89
N ALA A 318 -10.23 9.68 16.84
CA ALA A 318 -11.43 10.49 16.97
C ALA A 318 -12.18 10.55 15.63
N LEU A 319 -13.52 10.56 15.71
CA LEU A 319 -14.39 10.80 14.56
C LEU A 319 -13.98 12.10 13.85
N GLY A 320 -13.86 12.06 12.52
CA GLY A 320 -13.47 13.22 11.72
C GLY A 320 -11.97 13.55 11.72
N SER A 321 -11.15 12.91 12.56
CA SER A 321 -9.71 13.22 12.65
C SER A 321 -8.89 12.72 11.44
N GLN A 322 -9.47 11.81 10.65
CA GLN A 322 -8.83 11.19 9.49
C GLN A 322 -9.55 11.57 8.18
N ASP A 323 -10.45 12.57 8.23
CA ASP A 323 -11.18 13.03 7.04
C ASP A 323 -10.20 13.51 5.97
N GLY A 324 -10.50 13.16 4.72
CA GLY A 324 -9.66 13.48 3.57
C GLY A 324 -9.78 12.48 2.43
N GLU A 325 -9.02 12.77 1.38
CA GLU A 325 -8.86 11.94 0.21
C GLU A 325 -7.51 11.25 0.21
N TYR A 326 -7.49 9.97 -0.13
CA TYR A 326 -6.31 9.13 -0.14
C TYR A 326 -6.24 8.37 -1.46
N THR A 327 -5.03 8.10 -1.95
CA THR A 327 -4.83 7.28 -3.15
C THR A 327 -3.94 6.08 -2.87
N GLY A 328 -4.23 4.97 -3.54
CA GLY A 328 -3.50 3.71 -3.37
C GLY A 328 -3.81 2.70 -4.47
N VAL A 329 -3.24 1.51 -4.32
CA VAL A 329 -3.52 0.34 -5.15
C VAL A 329 -3.87 -0.81 -4.21
N ASP A 330 -4.98 -1.49 -4.48
CA ASP A 330 -5.49 -2.53 -3.61
C ASP A 330 -4.94 -3.94 -3.96
N SER A 331 -5.32 -4.94 -3.16
CA SER A 331 -4.90 -6.33 -3.30
C SER A 331 -5.45 -7.03 -4.56
N VAL A 332 -6.43 -6.44 -5.24
CA VAL A 332 -6.91 -6.88 -6.57
C VAL A 332 -6.26 -6.10 -7.73
N LEU A 333 -5.25 -5.29 -7.38
CA LEU A 333 -4.42 -4.50 -8.28
C LEU A 333 -5.18 -3.36 -8.95
N ASP A 334 -6.25 -2.85 -8.34
CA ASP A 334 -6.96 -1.69 -8.84
C ASP A 334 -6.51 -0.41 -8.13
N TYR A 335 -6.43 0.69 -8.89
CA TYR A 335 -6.22 2.00 -8.32
C TYR A 335 -7.46 2.44 -7.55
N ARG A 336 -7.25 3.00 -6.36
CA ARG A 336 -8.33 3.47 -5.48
C ARG A 336 -8.09 4.89 -5.03
N ALA A 337 -9.08 5.75 -5.23
CA ALA A 337 -9.25 6.95 -4.43
C ALA A 337 -10.24 6.62 -3.30
N THR A 338 -9.84 6.91 -2.07
CA THR A 338 -10.66 6.71 -0.88
C THR A 338 -11.00 8.08 -0.29
N ALA A 339 -12.28 8.43 -0.30
CA ALA A 339 -12.78 9.62 0.38
C ALA A 339 -13.33 9.21 1.75
N LEU A 340 -12.81 9.81 2.83
CA LEU A 340 -13.25 9.60 4.20
C LEU A 340 -13.88 10.88 4.73
N VAL A 341 -15.13 10.81 5.18
CA VAL A 341 -15.87 11.94 5.75
C VAL A 341 -16.68 11.47 6.96
N GLY A 342 -16.25 11.88 8.15
CA GLY A 342 -16.87 11.49 9.42
C GLY A 342 -16.94 9.97 9.58
N ALA A 343 -18.16 9.44 9.58
CA ALA A 343 -18.46 8.02 9.79
C ALA A 343 -18.63 7.22 8.49
N GLN A 344 -18.19 7.77 7.35
CA GLN A 344 -18.32 7.13 6.05
C GLN A 344 -16.98 7.12 5.32
N ALA A 345 -16.74 6.06 4.56
CA ALA A 345 -15.67 6.01 3.57
C ALA A 345 -16.20 5.46 2.24
N THR A 346 -15.72 6.00 1.13
CA THR A 346 -16.03 5.53 -0.21
C THR A 346 -14.74 5.31 -0.98
N LEU A 347 -14.52 4.07 -1.40
CA LEU A 347 -13.45 3.70 -2.31
C LEU A 347 -14.02 3.73 -3.72
N LEU A 348 -13.37 4.44 -4.64
CA LEU A 348 -13.74 4.55 -6.05
C LEU A 348 -12.54 4.29 -6.96
N ASP A 349 -12.80 3.94 -8.22
CA ASP A 349 -11.77 3.98 -9.26
C ASP A 349 -11.51 5.45 -9.62
N PRO A 350 -10.31 5.99 -9.37
CA PRO A 350 -10.02 7.40 -9.64
C PRO A 350 -10.04 7.75 -11.13
N PHE A 351 -9.90 6.77 -12.03
CA PHE A 351 -9.95 6.97 -13.49
C PHE A 351 -11.37 6.81 -14.05
N HIS A 352 -12.29 6.27 -13.25
CA HIS A 352 -13.69 6.06 -13.61
C HIS A 352 -14.62 6.47 -12.46
N ALA A 353 -14.36 7.63 -11.86
CA ALA A 353 -15.02 8.09 -10.63
C ALA A 353 -16.56 8.18 -10.73
N SER A 354 -17.13 8.28 -11.92
CA SER A 354 -18.58 8.29 -12.16
C SER A 354 -19.24 6.91 -12.16
N GLN A 355 -18.48 5.82 -12.11
CA GLN A 355 -19.00 4.45 -12.20
C GLN A 355 -19.33 3.88 -10.81
N VAL A 356 -20.60 3.99 -10.41
CA VAL A 356 -21.11 3.54 -9.10
C VAL A 356 -20.83 2.05 -8.84
N ALA A 357 -20.86 1.20 -9.86
CA ALA A 357 -20.60 -0.25 -9.72
C ALA A 357 -19.17 -0.59 -9.27
N LEU A 358 -18.21 0.33 -9.47
CA LEU A 358 -16.82 0.17 -9.04
C LEU A 358 -16.56 0.73 -7.63
N THR A 359 -17.60 1.31 -7.01
CA THR A 359 -17.48 1.93 -5.69
C THR A 359 -17.70 0.91 -4.57
N ARG A 360 -16.92 1.04 -3.50
CA ARG A 360 -17.15 0.36 -2.23
C ARG A 360 -17.41 1.42 -1.17
N SER A 361 -18.66 1.48 -0.72
CA SER A 361 -19.11 2.39 0.34
C SER A 361 -19.12 1.67 1.69
N LEU A 362 -18.61 2.33 2.72
CA LEU A 362 -18.40 1.77 4.06
C LEU A 362 -18.99 2.69 5.12
N ASN A 363 -19.70 2.10 6.08
CA ASN A 363 -20.00 2.73 7.37
C ASN A 363 -18.85 2.45 8.34
N LEU A 364 -18.41 3.47 9.06
CA LEU A 364 -17.30 3.42 10.01
C LEU A 364 -17.83 3.51 11.44
N ASP A 365 -17.33 2.65 12.31
CA ASP A 365 -17.62 2.67 13.74
C ASP A 365 -16.36 2.98 14.56
N TYR A 366 -16.42 4.12 15.27
CA TYR A 366 -15.33 4.66 16.07
C TYR A 366 -15.41 4.26 17.55
N THR A 367 -16.39 3.43 17.96
CA THR A 367 -16.56 2.97 19.35
C THR A 367 -15.44 2.04 19.86
N GLN A 368 -14.48 1.67 19.00
CA GLN A 368 -13.14 1.16 19.32
C GLN A 368 -13.05 0.23 20.54
N ALA A 369 -13.41 -1.04 20.35
CA ALA A 369 -13.07 -2.10 21.31
C ALA A 369 -11.55 -2.32 21.43
N VAL A 370 -10.81 -2.04 20.36
CA VAL A 370 -9.34 -2.01 20.33
C VAL A 370 -8.91 -0.59 19.93
N PRO A 371 -8.09 0.11 20.74
CA PRO A 371 -7.59 1.44 20.38
C PRO A 371 -6.85 1.43 19.05
N GLY A 372 -7.13 2.39 18.17
CA GLY A 372 -6.51 2.49 16.86
C GLY A 372 -7.21 1.71 15.75
N VAL A 373 -8.32 1.02 16.04
CA VAL A 373 -9.06 0.20 15.06
C VAL A 373 -10.47 0.74 14.87
N VAL A 374 -10.75 1.26 13.68
CA VAL A 374 -12.10 1.68 13.28
C VAL A 374 -12.74 0.55 12.50
N THR A 375 -13.80 -0.05 13.01
CA THR A 375 -14.45 -1.19 12.35
C THR A 375 -15.38 -0.74 11.24
N THR A 376 -15.57 -1.56 10.21
CA THR A 376 -16.35 -1.20 9.02
C THR A 376 -17.41 -2.23 8.65
N VAL A 377 -18.49 -1.74 8.03
CA VAL A 377 -19.53 -2.55 7.37
C VAL A 377 -19.80 -1.95 6.00
N GLN A 378 -19.88 -2.77 4.94
CA GLN A 378 -20.27 -2.28 3.61
C GLN A 378 -21.72 -1.80 3.61
N THR A 379 -22.01 -0.64 3.03
CA THR A 379 -23.35 -0.02 3.09
C THR A 379 -24.42 -0.81 2.33
N ASN A 380 -24.02 -1.61 1.34
CA ASN A 380 -24.88 -2.49 0.56
C ASN A 380 -25.06 -3.89 1.18
N ALA A 381 -24.31 -4.23 2.23
CA ALA A 381 -24.58 -5.41 3.03
C ALA A 381 -25.77 -5.13 3.96
N ALA A 382 -26.62 -6.13 4.18
CA ALA A 382 -27.63 -6.03 5.24
C ALA A 382 -26.92 -5.68 6.56
N SER A 383 -27.53 -4.81 7.39
CA SER A 383 -26.97 -4.45 8.70
C SER A 383 -26.50 -5.71 9.44
N GLY A 384 -25.21 -5.78 9.74
CA GLY A 384 -24.55 -7.00 10.19
C GLY A 384 -23.29 -6.72 11.00
N PRO A 385 -22.62 -7.75 11.52
CA PRO A 385 -21.37 -7.58 12.25
C PRO A 385 -20.33 -6.91 11.35
N PRO A 386 -19.37 -6.15 11.93
CA PRO A 386 -18.29 -5.56 11.17
C PRO A 386 -17.53 -6.60 10.34
N THR A 387 -17.31 -6.29 9.07
CA THR A 387 -16.59 -7.14 8.13
C THR A 387 -15.18 -6.64 7.85
N GLY A 388 -14.85 -5.40 8.23
CA GLY A 388 -13.51 -4.85 8.01
C GLY A 388 -13.02 -3.94 9.13
N LYS A 389 -11.78 -3.49 8.95
CA LYS A 389 -11.02 -2.66 9.89
C LYS A 389 -10.19 -1.64 9.12
N PHE A 390 -10.27 -0.39 9.54
CA PHE A 390 -9.30 0.65 9.24
C PHE A 390 -8.31 0.81 10.38
N VAL A 391 -7.08 1.09 9.99
CA VAL A 391 -6.03 1.63 10.85
C VAL A 391 -5.37 2.83 10.19
N PHE A 392 -4.85 3.77 10.98
CA PHE A 392 -4.32 5.04 10.49
C PHE A 392 -2.98 5.39 11.14
N THR A 393 -2.06 5.97 10.38
CA THR A 393 -0.80 6.51 10.90
C THR A 393 -0.18 7.50 9.92
N GLY A 394 0.24 8.68 10.37
CA GLY A 394 1.00 9.64 9.57
C GLY A 394 0.38 10.09 8.25
N GLY A 395 -0.95 10.11 8.13
CA GLY A 395 -1.63 10.42 6.88
C GLY A 395 -1.63 9.25 5.89
N VAL A 396 -1.46 8.02 6.37
CA VAL A 396 -1.64 6.78 5.61
C VAL A 396 -2.67 5.93 6.36
N PHE A 397 -3.47 5.17 5.63
CA PHE A 397 -4.38 4.19 6.21
C PHE A 397 -4.09 2.78 5.67
N GLY A 398 -4.49 1.77 6.44
CA GLY A 398 -4.69 0.41 5.95
C GLY A 398 -6.15 0.00 6.15
N LEU A 399 -6.76 -0.59 5.12
CA LEU A 399 -8.08 -1.21 5.20
C LEU A 399 -7.94 -2.70 4.94
N LEU A 400 -8.38 -3.52 5.88
CA LEU A 400 -8.61 -4.95 5.68
C LEU A 400 -10.12 -5.20 5.71
N ASP A 401 -10.67 -5.81 4.67
CA ASP A 401 -12.08 -6.21 4.59
C ASP A 401 -12.17 -7.72 4.34
N MET A 402 -12.81 -8.40 5.28
CA MET A 402 -12.95 -9.85 5.40
C MET A 402 -14.36 -10.32 5.00
N SER A 403 -15.10 -9.54 4.21
CA SER A 403 -16.42 -9.95 3.69
C SER A 403 -16.34 -11.23 2.83
N ASP A 404 -15.19 -11.48 2.18
CA ASP A 404 -14.82 -12.80 1.65
C ASP A 404 -13.54 -13.26 2.35
N VAL A 405 -13.67 -14.27 3.22
CA VAL A 405 -12.54 -14.79 4.01
C VAL A 405 -11.51 -15.56 3.19
N ASN A 406 -11.87 -16.02 1.99
CA ASN A 406 -10.96 -16.72 1.08
C ASN A 406 -10.19 -15.75 0.17
N ASN A 407 -10.75 -14.56 -0.06
CA ASN A 407 -10.16 -13.50 -0.87
C ASN A 407 -10.18 -12.17 -0.09
N PRO A 408 -9.38 -12.06 0.99
CA PRO A 408 -9.36 -10.87 1.81
C PRO A 408 -8.98 -9.65 0.96
N TYR A 409 -9.77 -8.59 1.11
CA TYR A 409 -9.51 -7.33 0.44
C TYR A 409 -8.61 -6.46 1.32
N PHE A 410 -7.50 -5.99 0.77
CA PHE A 410 -6.61 -5.07 1.47
C PHE A 410 -6.21 -3.90 0.59
N THR A 411 -6.09 -2.72 1.18
CA THR A 411 -5.52 -1.56 0.51
C THR A 411 -4.79 -0.64 1.49
N VAL A 412 -3.74 0.01 1.01
CA VAL A 412 -3.03 1.08 1.70
C VAL A 412 -3.16 2.34 0.86
N GLY A 413 -3.65 3.40 1.47
CA GLY A 413 -3.76 4.71 0.81
C GLY A 413 -2.98 5.77 1.56
N ALA A 414 -2.29 6.64 0.82
CA ALA A 414 -1.63 7.82 1.35
C ALA A 414 -2.48 9.08 1.10
N PHE A 415 -2.49 9.98 2.07
CA PHE A 415 -3.27 11.22 2.06
C PHE A 415 -2.83 12.12 0.90
N VAL A 416 -3.83 12.68 0.23
CA VAL A 416 -3.70 13.52 -0.95
C VAL A 416 -4.26 14.92 -0.66
N GLN A 417 -5.46 15.02 -0.07
CA GLN A 417 -6.14 16.30 0.18
C GLN A 417 -7.09 16.26 1.38
#